data_AF-A0A152A673-F1
#
_entry.id   AF-A0A152A673-F1
#
_cell.length_a   1.000
_cell.length_b   1.000
_cell.length_c   1.000
_cell.angle_alpha   90.00
_cell.angle_beta   90.00
_cell.angle_gamma   90.00
#
_symmetry.space_group_name_H-M   'P 1'
#
loop_
_entity.id
_entity.type
_entity.pdbx_description
1 polymer ?
#
loop_
_entity_poly.entity_id
_entity_poly.type
_entity_poly.pdbx_seq_one_letter_code
_entity_poly.pdbx_strand_id
1 'polypeptide(L)'
;MKTIKNLKNKIFFPKTLHQQQQQEYSKSVSDELENELYKPIVESKISNLDWNQAIHIEKCDQKLNCLVVTFVEEVMVQKQIGSSGGSSGSSSGKSSPPPVYQMVKQQQYYKVLLKTSPSSQQIAQTVYVNVLESILKLPIPEMRLLEYSNPEYEAMSNQILKLSSNNNTLFNYIKKELKKLYLLVMAYRPGAKTLEQLNFKEYFSSSNNGDKKYMQLGQLIAFDMFCNNWDRFPLIWESQGNFSNILFYDQPEAGQEWYFSLMDSNITYINNSSFTVGHHRYINRIKSLFFSLYSNPNIETRQVRRLREHMSKHYKVNIPESSGILLQYGIIQGIQRIVNNLTSNILKETKEKVKSMVKYENENIWKKGIDGIYLPFLYDIFDKYDEFELSQINKKYLNI
;
A
#
# COMPACT_ATOMS: atom_id res chain seq x y z
N MET A 1 -47.77 45.17 -3.10
CA MET A 1 -48.17 43.83 -2.58
C MET A 1 -47.03 43.28 -1.74
N LYS A 2 -47.38 42.66 -0.61
CA LYS A 2 -46.60 42.53 0.64
C LYS A 2 -45.40 41.56 0.55
N THR A 3 -44.28 42.00 1.12
CA THR A 3 -43.09 41.20 1.47
C THR A 3 -43.30 40.53 2.83
N ILE A 4 -43.40 39.19 2.88
CA ILE A 4 -43.46 38.44 4.14
C ILE A 4 -42.02 38.10 4.58
N LYS A 5 -41.52 38.81 5.59
CA LYS A 5 -40.32 38.44 6.35
C LYS A 5 -40.69 37.34 7.35
N ASN A 6 -40.16 36.14 7.14
CA ASN A 6 -40.23 35.02 8.08
C ASN A 6 -39.35 35.30 9.31
N LEU A 7 -39.98 35.65 10.43
CA LEU A 7 -39.40 35.60 11.77
C LEU A 7 -39.50 34.16 12.30
N LYS A 8 -38.44 33.35 12.12
CA LYS A 8 -38.28 32.11 12.88
C LYS A 8 -37.68 32.46 14.24
N ASN A 9 -38.54 32.62 15.24
CA ASN A 9 -38.13 32.66 16.64
C ASN A 9 -37.48 31.31 17.00
N LYS A 10 -36.18 31.32 17.27
CA LYS A 10 -35.48 30.20 17.92
C LYS A 10 -35.93 30.16 19.37
N ILE A 11 -36.90 29.31 19.67
CA ILE A 11 -37.20 28.92 21.06
C ILE A 11 -36.04 28.04 21.50
N PHE A 12 -35.24 28.55 22.43
CA PHE A 12 -34.12 27.85 23.03
C PHE A 12 -34.67 26.98 24.15
N PHE A 13 -34.83 25.67 23.90
CA PHE A 13 -35.14 24.73 24.97
C PHE A 13 -33.85 24.42 25.73
N PRO A 14 -33.74 24.73 27.03
CA PRO A 14 -32.57 24.32 27.81
C PRO A 14 -32.50 22.79 27.81
N LYS A 15 -31.35 22.25 27.41
CA LYS A 15 -31.07 20.82 27.51
C LYS A 15 -31.29 20.38 28.95
N THR A 16 -31.95 19.24 29.15
CA THR A 16 -32.15 18.69 30.49
C THR A 16 -30.80 18.31 31.10
N LEU A 17 -30.68 18.35 32.43
CA LEU A 17 -29.45 17.99 33.16
C LEU A 17 -28.91 16.62 32.71
N HIS A 18 -29.79 15.68 32.39
CA HIS A 18 -29.42 14.36 31.87
C HIS A 18 -28.79 14.42 30.46
N GLN A 19 -29.27 15.30 29.57
CA GLN A 19 -28.66 15.52 28.25
C GLN A 19 -27.30 16.22 28.33
N GLN A 20 -27.10 17.08 29.34
CA GLN A 20 -25.80 17.71 29.61
C GLN A 20 -24.79 16.69 30.15
N GLN A 21 -25.18 15.84 31.10
CA GLN A 21 -24.34 14.76 31.62
C GLN A 21 -23.97 13.72 30.54
N GLN A 22 -24.90 13.36 29.65
CA GLN A 22 -24.60 12.49 28.51
C GLN A 22 -23.66 13.14 27.49
N GLN A 23 -23.75 14.47 27.29
CA GLN A 23 -22.82 15.21 26.43
C GLN A 23 -21.44 15.36 27.05
N GLU A 24 -21.34 15.65 28.34
CA GLU A 24 -20.06 15.74 29.04
C GLU A 24 -19.37 14.38 29.12
N TYR A 25 -20.11 13.30 29.38
CA TYR A 25 -19.57 11.94 29.35
C TYR A 25 -19.13 11.50 27.95
N SER A 26 -19.92 11.83 26.91
CA SER A 26 -19.52 11.55 25.52
C SER A 26 -18.30 12.37 25.12
N LYS A 27 -18.15 13.58 25.65
CA LYS A 27 -17.02 14.47 25.37
C LYS A 27 -15.76 14.04 26.11
N SER A 28 -15.84 13.63 27.37
CA SER A 28 -14.69 13.12 28.13
C SER A 28 -14.16 11.81 27.54
N VAL A 29 -15.06 10.91 27.12
CA VAL A 29 -14.68 9.67 26.42
C VAL A 29 -14.06 9.99 25.05
N SER A 30 -14.57 11.00 24.34
CA SER A 30 -13.98 11.45 23.07
C SER A 30 -12.59 12.04 23.24
N ASP A 31 -12.37 12.86 24.27
CA ASP A 31 -11.09 13.53 24.52
C ASP A 31 -10.02 12.52 25.01
N GLU A 32 -10.40 11.52 25.83
CA GLU A 32 -9.50 10.42 26.19
C GLU A 32 -9.15 9.55 24.97
N LEU A 33 -10.13 9.19 24.15
CA LEU A 33 -9.90 8.38 22.94
C LEU A 33 -9.05 9.12 21.91
N GLU A 34 -9.27 10.44 21.73
CA GLU A 34 -8.43 11.28 20.88
C GLU A 34 -6.99 11.28 21.38
N ASN A 35 -6.76 11.48 22.68
CA ASN A 35 -5.42 11.42 23.26
C ASN A 35 -4.75 10.05 23.09
N GLU A 36 -5.50 8.95 23.09
CA GLU A 36 -4.97 7.61 22.80
C GLU A 36 -4.62 7.42 21.32
N LEU A 37 -5.41 7.97 20.40
CA LEU A 37 -5.17 7.89 18.95
C LEU A 37 -3.90 8.63 18.50
N TYR A 38 -3.40 9.58 19.29
CA TYR A 38 -2.15 10.30 19.03
C TYR A 38 -0.90 9.64 19.65
N LYS A 39 -1.04 8.50 20.36
CA LYS A 39 0.13 7.75 20.85
C LYS A 39 0.96 7.20 19.68
N PRO A 40 2.29 7.05 19.82
CA PRO A 40 3.13 6.49 18.76
C PRO A 40 2.63 5.11 18.35
N ILE A 41 2.33 4.95 17.05
CA ILE A 41 1.90 3.69 16.46
C ILE A 41 3.14 2.84 16.19
N VAL A 42 3.17 1.64 16.76
CA VAL A 42 4.20 0.64 16.50
C VAL A 42 3.83 -0.16 15.24
N GLU A 43 4.82 -0.69 14.54
CA GLU A 43 4.60 -1.56 13.39
C GLU A 43 3.78 -2.80 13.78
N SER A 44 2.74 -3.08 12.98
CA SER A 44 1.78 -4.14 13.28
C SER A 44 2.31 -5.52 12.87
N LYS A 45 2.25 -6.50 13.78
CA LYS A 45 2.36 -7.92 13.42
C LYS A 45 1.00 -8.44 13.02
N ILE A 46 0.78 -8.68 11.73
CA ILE A 46 -0.56 -9.09 11.27
C ILE A 46 -0.83 -10.59 11.43
N SER A 47 0.18 -11.42 11.71
CA SER A 47 0.07 -12.88 11.66
C SER A 47 -0.83 -13.50 12.74
N ASN A 48 -0.92 -12.90 13.92
CA ASN A 48 -1.69 -13.43 15.06
C ASN A 48 -2.42 -12.28 15.78
N LEU A 49 -3.48 -11.76 15.16
CA LEU A 49 -4.27 -10.67 15.76
C LEU A 49 -5.26 -11.23 16.78
N ASP A 50 -5.21 -10.71 18.01
CA ASP A 50 -6.28 -10.92 18.99
C ASP A 50 -7.35 -9.86 18.77
N TRP A 51 -8.42 -10.22 18.06
CA TRP A 51 -9.50 -9.29 17.75
C TRP A 51 -10.20 -8.75 19.00
N ASN A 52 -10.09 -9.39 20.17
CA ASN A 52 -10.64 -8.82 21.40
C ASN A 52 -9.89 -7.57 21.88
N GLN A 53 -8.65 -7.38 21.42
CA GLN A 53 -7.81 -6.21 21.69
C GLN A 53 -8.06 -5.05 20.72
N ALA A 54 -8.93 -5.23 19.71
CA ALA A 54 -9.33 -4.11 18.86
C ALA A 54 -10.21 -3.15 19.65
N ILE A 55 -9.82 -1.88 19.70
CA ILE A 55 -10.46 -0.84 20.51
C ILE A 55 -11.13 0.26 19.68
N HIS A 56 -10.75 0.38 18.41
CA HIS A 56 -11.29 1.40 17.54
C HIS A 56 -11.34 0.93 16.09
N ILE A 57 -12.35 1.40 15.36
CA ILE A 57 -12.48 1.18 13.93
C ILE A 57 -12.95 2.45 13.24
N GLU A 58 -12.28 2.78 12.15
CA GLU A 58 -12.64 3.91 11.29
C GLU A 58 -12.67 3.49 9.83
N LYS A 59 -13.50 4.17 9.05
CA LYS A 59 -13.50 4.00 7.59
C LYS A 59 -12.35 4.81 7.00
N CYS A 60 -11.48 4.11 6.31
CA CYS A 60 -10.47 4.66 5.42
C CYS A 60 -11.17 5.52 4.36
N ASP A 61 -10.56 6.61 3.89
CA ASP A 61 -11.17 7.55 2.95
C ASP A 61 -11.93 6.86 1.80
N GLN A 62 -13.02 7.48 1.33
CA GLN A 62 -14.12 6.83 0.60
C GLN A 62 -13.70 6.03 -0.66
N LYS A 63 -12.50 6.27 -1.20
CA LYS A 63 -12.01 5.67 -2.44
C LYS A 63 -11.41 4.27 -2.30
N LEU A 64 -10.83 3.93 -1.14
CA LEU A 64 -9.96 2.74 -1.03
C LEU A 64 -10.67 1.47 -0.53
N ASN A 65 -11.96 1.54 -0.18
CA ASN A 65 -12.73 0.42 0.40
C ASN A 65 -11.99 -0.32 1.53
N CYS A 66 -11.22 0.42 2.35
CA CYS A 66 -10.54 -0.08 3.55
C CYS A 66 -11.27 0.32 4.83
N LEU A 67 -11.05 -0.47 5.88
CA LEU A 67 -11.27 -0.10 7.27
C LEU A 67 -9.90 -0.06 7.95
N VAL A 68 -9.70 0.90 8.84
CA VAL A 68 -8.53 0.95 9.71
C VAL A 68 -8.98 0.48 11.09
N VAL A 69 -8.31 -0.53 11.63
CA VAL A 69 -8.61 -1.07 12.96
C VAL A 69 -7.42 -0.81 13.88
N THR A 70 -7.66 -0.19 15.02
CA THR A 70 -6.66 0.08 16.04
C THR A 70 -6.74 -0.98 17.14
N PHE A 71 -5.58 -1.51 17.50
CA PHE A 71 -5.37 -2.50 18.55
C PHE A 71 -4.57 -1.88 19.69
N VAL A 72 -4.75 -2.44 20.89
CA VAL A 72 -3.92 -2.15 22.06
C VAL A 72 -3.35 -3.44 22.63
N GLU A 73 -2.04 -3.50 22.85
CA GLU A 73 -1.34 -4.63 23.44
C GLU A 73 -0.57 -4.17 24.68
N GLU A 74 -0.59 -4.96 25.75
CA GLU A 74 0.29 -4.74 26.90
C GLU A 74 1.62 -5.46 26.69
N VAL A 75 2.71 -4.70 26.60
CA VAL A 75 4.07 -5.24 26.52
C VAL A 75 4.86 -4.92 27.79
N MET A 76 5.78 -5.81 28.15
CA MET A 76 6.71 -5.56 29.26
C MET A 76 7.97 -4.87 28.72
N VAL A 77 8.24 -3.65 29.16
CA VAL A 77 9.42 -2.87 28.73
C VAL A 77 10.36 -2.65 29.91
N GLN A 78 11.67 -2.79 29.67
CA GLN A 78 12.68 -2.41 30.65
C GLN A 78 12.77 -0.89 30.73
N LYS A 79 12.40 -0.33 31.88
CA LYS A 79 12.54 1.10 32.17
C LYS A 79 13.64 1.28 33.20
N GLN A 80 14.59 2.16 32.91
CA GLN A 80 15.63 2.52 33.87
C GLN A 80 14.98 3.33 35.01
N ILE A 81 15.18 2.90 36.25
CA ILE A 81 14.66 3.57 37.43
C ILE A 81 15.80 4.29 38.12
N GLY A 82 15.69 5.62 38.21
CA GLY A 82 16.53 6.41 39.12
C GLY A 82 17.80 7.03 38.53
N SER A 83 17.71 7.73 37.39
CA SER A 83 18.70 8.77 37.02
C SER A 83 18.18 10.17 37.33
N SER A 84 17.51 10.34 38.47
CA SER A 84 17.17 11.67 39.00
C SER A 84 18.41 12.29 39.66
N GLY A 85 19.41 12.65 38.85
CA GLY A 85 20.51 13.55 39.25
C GLY A 85 20.42 14.78 38.36
N GLY A 86 20.09 15.97 38.85
CA GLY A 86 20.74 16.58 40.01
C GLY A 86 22.07 17.17 39.55
N SER A 87 22.01 18.08 38.58
CA SER A 87 23.15 18.79 38.02
C SER A 87 23.65 19.84 39.02
N SER A 88 24.55 19.45 39.92
CA SER A 88 25.41 20.42 40.61
C SER A 88 26.76 19.79 40.91
N GLY A 89 27.81 20.49 40.49
CA GLY A 89 29.12 19.94 40.22
C GLY A 89 29.90 19.48 41.45
N SER A 90 30.73 18.46 41.24
CA SER A 90 32.06 18.35 41.83
C SER A 90 32.81 17.19 41.16
N SER A 91 33.93 17.53 40.52
CA SER A 91 34.77 16.65 39.72
C SER A 91 35.65 15.75 40.60
N SER A 92 35.07 14.67 41.14
CA SER A 92 35.84 13.60 41.78
C SER A 92 35.45 12.25 41.17
N GLY A 93 36.44 11.53 40.62
CA GLY A 93 36.28 10.34 39.78
C GLY A 93 35.78 9.08 40.50
N LYS A 94 34.51 9.09 40.93
CA LYS A 94 33.82 7.89 41.41
C LYS A 94 33.04 7.23 40.27
N SER A 95 33.28 5.93 40.07
CA SER A 95 32.50 5.10 39.13
C SER A 95 31.02 5.18 39.48
N SER A 96 30.20 5.64 38.55
CA SER A 96 28.74 5.64 38.73
C SER A 96 28.23 4.20 38.88
N PRO A 97 27.28 3.96 39.79
CA PRO A 97 26.68 2.64 39.91
C PRO A 97 26.00 2.25 38.60
N PRO A 98 25.99 0.95 38.25
CA PRO A 98 25.32 0.48 37.05
C PRO A 98 23.82 0.83 37.11
N PRO A 99 23.22 1.17 35.96
CA PRO A 99 21.80 1.52 35.89
C PRO A 99 20.90 0.37 36.36
N VAL A 100 19.92 0.68 37.20
CA VAL A 100 18.90 -0.28 37.65
C VAL A 100 17.71 -0.23 36.69
N TYR A 101 17.27 -1.40 36.21
CA TYR A 101 16.12 -1.54 35.33
C TYR A 101 14.98 -2.29 36.02
N GLN A 102 13.74 -1.85 35.80
CA GLN A 102 12.52 -2.57 36.19
C GLN A 102 11.68 -2.86 34.95
N MET A 103 11.06 -4.04 34.91
CA MET A 103 10.05 -4.36 33.91
C MET A 103 8.74 -3.64 34.25
N VAL A 104 8.26 -2.79 33.36
CA VAL A 104 6.99 -2.07 33.51
C VAL A 104 6.07 -2.44 32.37
N LYS A 105 4.78 -2.64 32.68
CA LYS A 105 3.73 -2.79 31.66
C LYS A 105 3.57 -1.48 30.91
N GLN A 106 3.68 -1.53 29.60
CA GLN A 106 3.43 -0.40 28.71
C GLN A 106 2.43 -0.82 27.65
N GLN A 107 1.39 -0.01 27.45
CA GLN A 107 0.47 -0.20 26.34
C GLN A 107 1.13 0.25 25.04
N GLN A 108 1.06 -0.59 24.02
CA GLN A 108 1.43 -0.28 22.65
C GLN A 108 0.20 -0.30 21.77
N TYR A 109 0.17 0.62 20.81
CA TYR A 109 -0.92 0.76 19.86
C TYR A 109 -0.39 0.45 18.48
N TYR A 110 -1.14 -0.35 17.72
CA TYR A 110 -0.86 -0.60 16.33
C TYR A 110 -2.15 -0.58 15.52
N LYS A 111 -2.02 -0.29 14.23
CA LYS A 111 -3.15 -0.25 13.30
C LYS A 111 -2.98 -1.36 12.26
N VAL A 112 -4.10 -1.86 11.74
CA VAL A 112 -4.13 -2.74 10.56
C VAL A 112 -5.17 -2.24 9.59
N LEU A 113 -4.99 -2.55 8.32
CA LEU A 113 -5.96 -2.29 7.28
C LEU A 113 -6.74 -3.56 6.97
N LEU A 114 -8.06 -3.48 7.06
CA LEU A 114 -8.96 -4.48 6.50
C LEU A 114 -9.43 -3.98 5.14
N LYS A 115 -8.92 -4.60 4.09
CA LYS A 115 -9.27 -4.25 2.73
C LYS A 115 -10.20 -5.30 2.14
N THR A 116 -11.24 -4.80 1.48
CA THR A 116 -12.09 -5.63 0.63
C THR A 116 -11.83 -5.29 -0.82
N SER A 117 -12.06 -6.25 -1.73
CA SER A 117 -12.03 -5.95 -3.14
C SER A 117 -13.43 -5.51 -3.63
N PRO A 118 -13.55 -4.51 -4.53
CA PRO A 118 -14.83 -4.15 -5.14
C PRO A 118 -15.46 -5.32 -5.88
N SER A 119 -14.64 -6.13 -6.55
CA SER A 119 -15.03 -7.40 -7.12
C SER A 119 -14.34 -8.53 -6.38
N SER A 120 -15.11 -9.53 -5.99
CA SER A 120 -14.59 -10.70 -5.28
C SER A 120 -13.65 -11.55 -6.14
N GLN A 121 -13.56 -11.30 -7.45
CA GLN A 121 -12.62 -11.93 -8.39
C GLN A 121 -11.21 -11.32 -8.30
N GLN A 122 -11.10 -10.01 -8.08
CA GLN A 122 -9.82 -9.30 -8.06
C GLN A 122 -8.96 -9.65 -6.84
N ILE A 123 -9.53 -10.15 -5.75
CA ILE A 123 -8.74 -10.47 -4.55
C ILE A 123 -7.72 -11.59 -4.80
N ALA A 124 -8.07 -12.62 -5.57
CA ALA A 124 -7.14 -13.68 -5.93
C ALA A 124 -5.98 -13.15 -6.79
N GLN A 125 -6.28 -12.23 -7.71
CA GLN A 125 -5.30 -11.55 -8.54
C GLN A 125 -4.37 -10.66 -7.70
N THR A 126 -4.90 -9.89 -6.75
CA THR A 126 -4.11 -9.09 -5.80
C THR A 126 -3.20 -9.96 -4.94
N VAL A 127 -3.71 -11.08 -4.40
CA VAL A 127 -2.88 -12.02 -3.64
C VAL A 127 -1.76 -12.60 -4.50
N TYR A 128 -2.07 -13.01 -5.73
CA TYR A 128 -1.06 -13.51 -6.68
C TYR A 128 0.02 -12.47 -6.97
N VAL A 129 -0.36 -11.24 -7.29
CA VAL A 129 0.59 -10.15 -7.57
C VAL A 129 1.43 -9.84 -6.34
N ASN A 130 0.85 -9.83 -5.14
CA ASN A 130 1.58 -9.61 -3.89
C ASN A 130 2.65 -10.68 -3.62
N VAL A 131 2.37 -11.95 -3.95
CA VAL A 131 3.39 -13.02 -3.85
C VAL A 131 4.53 -12.75 -4.85
N LEU A 132 4.24 -12.32 -6.07
CA LEU A 132 5.29 -11.95 -7.04
C LEU A 132 6.10 -10.73 -6.58
N GLU A 133 5.45 -9.71 -6.03
CA GLU A 133 6.10 -8.52 -5.45
C GLU A 133 7.04 -8.92 -4.31
N SER A 134 6.63 -9.85 -3.46
CA SER A 134 7.45 -10.41 -2.38
C SER A 134 8.68 -11.15 -2.92
N ILE A 135 8.52 -12.00 -3.94
CA ILE A 135 9.65 -12.70 -4.61
C ILE A 135 10.65 -11.69 -5.16
N LEU A 136 10.16 -10.59 -5.74
CA LEU A 136 10.97 -9.51 -6.31
C LEU A 136 11.50 -8.52 -5.26
N LYS A 137 11.16 -8.68 -3.97
CA LYS A 137 11.50 -7.74 -2.90
C LYS A 137 11.10 -6.30 -3.25
N LEU A 138 9.93 -6.14 -3.88
CA LEU A 138 9.29 -4.86 -4.10
C LEU A 138 8.67 -4.37 -2.80
N PRO A 139 8.52 -3.05 -2.63
CA PRO A 139 8.03 -2.52 -1.37
C PRO A 139 6.51 -2.64 -1.32
N ILE A 140 6.03 -3.63 -0.58
CA ILE A 140 4.61 -3.87 -0.32
C ILE A 140 4.39 -3.94 1.18
N PRO A 141 3.22 -3.52 1.69
CA PRO A 141 2.87 -3.83 3.05
C PRO A 141 2.74 -5.34 3.22
N GLU A 142 3.07 -5.84 4.42
CA GLU A 142 2.75 -7.22 4.77
C GLU A 142 1.24 -7.43 4.61
N MET A 143 0.85 -8.55 4.02
CA MET A 143 -0.54 -8.85 3.72
C MET A 143 -0.82 -10.33 3.93
N ARG A 144 -2.02 -10.63 4.43
CA ARG A 144 -2.55 -12.00 4.45
C ARG A 144 -4.03 -12.03 4.08
N LEU A 145 -4.45 -13.18 3.56
CA LEU A 145 -5.84 -13.48 3.26
C LEU A 145 -6.56 -13.97 4.52
N LEU A 146 -7.74 -13.44 4.79
CA LEU A 146 -8.66 -13.93 5.81
C LEU A 146 -9.94 -14.44 5.14
N GLU A 147 -10.18 -15.73 5.29
CA GLU A 147 -11.30 -16.47 4.69
C GLU A 147 -12.50 -16.52 5.63
N TYR A 148 -13.72 -16.41 5.09
CA TYR A 148 -14.98 -16.45 5.85
C TYR A 148 -15.13 -17.69 6.76
N SER A 149 -14.65 -18.86 6.31
CA SER A 149 -14.71 -20.09 7.10
C SER A 149 -13.69 -20.17 8.23
N ASN A 150 -12.77 -19.21 8.34
CA ASN A 150 -11.79 -19.16 9.41
C ASN A 150 -12.46 -18.65 10.71
N PRO A 151 -12.31 -19.32 11.86
CA PRO A 151 -12.83 -18.83 13.15
C PRO A 151 -12.38 -17.40 13.48
N GLU A 152 -11.19 -17.01 13.03
CA GLU A 152 -10.71 -15.63 13.16
C GLU A 152 -11.62 -14.62 12.45
N TYR A 153 -12.19 -14.98 11.29
CA TYR A 153 -13.11 -14.11 10.55
C TYR A 153 -14.35 -13.80 11.39
N GLU A 154 -14.90 -14.80 12.08
CA GLU A 154 -16.05 -14.62 12.96
C GLU A 154 -15.70 -13.72 14.16
N ALA A 155 -14.57 -14.00 14.83
CA ALA A 155 -14.08 -13.20 15.95
C ALA A 155 -13.88 -11.72 15.55
N MET A 156 -13.20 -11.49 14.43
CA MET A 156 -13.04 -10.19 13.80
C MET A 156 -14.39 -9.53 13.55
N SER A 157 -15.28 -10.21 12.83
CA SER A 157 -16.58 -9.68 12.39
C SER A 157 -17.42 -9.21 13.58
N ASN A 158 -17.51 -10.04 14.62
CA ASN A 158 -18.26 -9.73 15.83
C ASN A 158 -17.69 -8.50 16.53
N GLN A 159 -16.37 -8.42 16.67
CA GLN A 159 -15.74 -7.28 17.32
C GLN A 159 -15.93 -5.99 16.52
N ILE A 160 -15.68 -5.99 15.20
CA ILE A 160 -15.77 -4.74 14.43
C ILE A 160 -17.22 -4.23 14.31
N LEU A 161 -18.21 -5.13 14.32
CA LEU A 161 -19.63 -4.76 14.39
C LEU A 161 -19.97 -4.16 15.76
N LYS A 162 -19.44 -4.73 16.85
CA LYS A 162 -19.58 -4.18 18.20
C LYS A 162 -18.96 -2.78 18.30
N LEU A 163 -17.73 -2.59 17.80
CA LEU A 163 -17.05 -1.29 17.84
C LEU A 163 -17.76 -0.21 17.00
N SER A 164 -18.47 -0.61 15.95
CA SER A 164 -19.19 0.32 15.06
C SER A 164 -20.65 0.56 15.42
N SER A 165 -21.18 -0.08 16.48
CA SER A 165 -22.61 -0.03 16.84
C SER A 165 -23.14 1.38 17.08
N ASN A 166 -22.28 2.30 17.53
CA ASN A 166 -22.64 3.69 17.82
C ASN A 166 -22.65 4.59 16.57
N ASN A 167 -22.23 4.09 15.40
CA ASN A 167 -22.22 4.81 14.13
C ASN A 167 -22.97 3.99 13.06
N ASN A 168 -24.26 4.27 12.88
CA ASN A 168 -25.13 3.52 11.98
C ASN A 168 -24.62 3.49 10.52
N THR A 169 -24.01 4.57 10.04
CA THR A 169 -23.44 4.62 8.68
C THR A 169 -22.26 3.66 8.54
N LEU A 170 -21.32 3.70 9.48
CA LEU A 170 -20.16 2.81 9.51
C LEU A 170 -20.58 1.35 9.72
N PHE A 171 -21.50 1.10 10.64
CA PHE A 171 -22.05 -0.23 10.92
C PHE A 171 -22.67 -0.87 9.68
N ASN A 172 -23.52 -0.13 8.95
CA ASN A 172 -24.15 -0.64 7.73
C ASN A 172 -23.14 -0.88 6.60
N TYR A 173 -22.11 -0.04 6.51
CA TYR A 173 -20.99 -0.26 5.59
C TYR A 173 -20.24 -1.55 5.93
N ILE A 174 -19.82 -1.72 7.19
CA ILE A 174 -19.12 -2.94 7.65
C ILE A 174 -19.98 -4.17 7.42
N LYS A 175 -21.27 -4.13 7.77
CA LYS A 175 -22.20 -5.24 7.55
C LYS A 175 -22.33 -5.62 6.07
N LYS A 176 -22.22 -4.67 5.15
CA LYS A 176 -22.19 -4.93 3.70
C LYS A 176 -20.87 -5.59 3.30
N GLU A 177 -19.74 -5.06 3.78
CA GLU A 177 -18.40 -5.57 3.46
C GLU A 177 -18.17 -6.99 4.01
N LEU A 178 -18.68 -7.31 5.20
CA LEU A 178 -18.60 -8.63 5.81
C LEU A 178 -19.42 -9.71 5.10
N LYS A 179 -20.25 -9.36 4.11
CA LYS A 179 -20.89 -10.33 3.21
C LYS A 179 -19.92 -10.92 2.19
N LYS A 180 -18.74 -10.31 2.02
CA LYS A 180 -17.70 -10.82 1.13
C LYS A 180 -17.02 -12.02 1.78
N LEU A 181 -16.67 -13.02 0.98
CA LEU A 181 -16.10 -14.28 1.47
C LEU A 181 -14.63 -14.15 1.90
N TYR A 182 -13.96 -13.10 1.45
CA TYR A 182 -12.52 -12.94 1.55
C TYR A 182 -12.20 -11.49 1.88
N LEU A 183 -11.29 -11.31 2.83
CA LEU A 183 -10.74 -10.01 3.23
C LEU A 183 -9.22 -10.07 3.19
N LEU A 184 -8.59 -8.94 2.92
CA LEU A 184 -7.15 -8.78 3.07
C LEU A 184 -6.88 -8.05 4.38
N VAL A 185 -6.08 -8.66 5.24
CA VAL A 185 -5.50 -8.00 6.42
C VAL A 185 -4.12 -7.51 5.99
N MET A 186 -3.89 -6.21 6.07
CA MET A 186 -2.64 -5.58 5.64
C MET A 186 -2.03 -4.78 6.79
N ALA A 187 -0.71 -4.75 6.86
CA ALA A 187 0.02 -3.90 7.80
C ALA A 187 -0.27 -2.43 7.51
N TYR A 188 -0.66 -1.67 8.54
CA TYR A 188 -0.81 -0.22 8.41
C TYR A 188 0.56 0.44 8.57
N ARG A 189 0.90 1.32 7.63
CA ARG A 189 2.17 2.07 7.66
C ARG A 189 1.90 3.56 7.89
N PRO A 190 2.14 4.08 9.12
CA PRO A 190 1.91 5.49 9.42
C PRO A 190 2.90 6.41 8.67
N GLY A 191 2.55 7.69 8.54
CA GLY A 191 3.42 8.71 7.95
C GLY A 191 3.57 8.64 6.42
N ALA A 192 2.92 7.67 5.78
CA ALA A 192 2.84 7.59 4.33
C ALA A 192 2.12 8.80 3.74
N LYS A 193 2.65 9.34 2.64
CA LYS A 193 2.02 10.40 1.84
C LYS A 193 1.65 9.84 0.47
N THR A 194 0.51 10.24 -0.08
CA THR A 194 0.20 9.99 -1.50
C THR A 194 0.99 10.97 -2.37
N LEU A 195 1.09 10.68 -3.67
CA LEU A 195 1.76 11.57 -4.62
C LEU A 195 1.20 13.02 -4.53
N GLU A 196 -0.12 13.17 -4.42
CA GLU A 196 -0.78 14.48 -4.37
C GLU A 196 -0.41 15.32 -3.13
N GLN A 197 0.09 14.67 -2.08
CA GLN A 197 0.47 15.30 -0.81
C GLN A 197 1.94 15.73 -0.77
N LEU A 198 2.76 15.34 -1.76
CA LEU A 198 4.19 15.58 -1.75
C LEU A 198 4.58 16.95 -2.30
N ASN A 199 5.57 17.58 -1.66
CA ASN A 199 6.33 18.68 -2.23
C ASN A 199 7.46 18.13 -3.13
N PHE A 200 7.18 17.82 -4.39
CA PHE A 200 8.14 17.11 -5.26
C PHE A 200 9.53 17.72 -5.34
N LYS A 201 9.61 19.05 -5.39
CA LYS A 201 10.89 19.76 -5.50
C LYS A 201 11.80 19.44 -4.32
N GLU A 202 11.21 19.29 -3.13
CA GLU A 202 11.94 18.94 -1.92
C GLU A 202 12.23 17.43 -1.86
N TYR A 203 11.25 16.59 -2.18
CA TYR A 203 11.38 15.14 -2.00
C TYR A 203 12.31 14.47 -3.02
N PHE A 204 12.36 15.00 -4.23
CA PHE A 204 13.14 14.45 -5.33
C PHE A 204 14.37 15.31 -5.67
N SER A 205 14.77 16.21 -4.78
CA SER A 205 16.07 16.89 -4.91
C SER A 205 17.22 15.90 -4.73
N SER A 206 18.35 16.16 -5.39
CA SER A 206 19.54 15.30 -5.25
C SER A 206 20.06 15.25 -3.82
N SER A 207 19.92 16.33 -3.05
CA SER A 207 20.28 16.35 -1.62
C SER A 207 19.43 15.41 -0.75
N ASN A 208 18.27 14.97 -1.25
CA ASN A 208 17.33 14.09 -0.56
C ASN A 208 17.21 12.72 -1.25
N ASN A 209 18.30 12.23 -1.85
CA ASN A 209 18.35 10.96 -2.57
C ASN A 209 17.36 10.87 -3.74
N GLY A 210 17.08 12.01 -4.39
CA GLY A 210 16.16 12.10 -5.53
C GLY A 210 16.47 11.08 -6.63
N ASP A 211 17.75 10.90 -6.95
CA ASP A 211 18.18 9.97 -8.01
C ASP A 211 17.79 8.52 -7.69
N LYS A 212 18.02 8.09 -6.44
CA LYS A 212 17.60 6.76 -5.97
C LYS A 212 16.09 6.59 -6.05
N LYS A 213 15.31 7.61 -5.68
CA LYS A 213 13.85 7.61 -5.76
C LYS A 213 13.35 7.51 -7.20
N TYR A 214 13.96 8.23 -8.15
CA TYR A 214 13.61 8.09 -9.57
C TYR A 214 13.90 6.68 -10.10
N MET A 215 15.06 6.12 -9.78
CA MET A 215 15.39 4.75 -10.18
C MET A 215 14.42 3.73 -9.57
N GLN A 216 14.09 3.86 -8.28
CA GLN A 216 13.11 3.02 -7.62
C GLN A 216 11.73 3.13 -8.30
N LEU A 217 11.28 4.33 -8.64
CA LEU A 217 9.99 4.52 -9.33
C LEU A 217 9.99 3.82 -10.70
N GLY A 218 11.10 3.91 -11.44
CA GLY A 218 11.29 3.16 -12.67
C GLY A 218 11.15 1.64 -12.50
N GLN A 219 11.72 1.09 -11.42
CA GLN A 219 11.60 -0.35 -11.11
C GLN A 219 10.13 -0.75 -10.86
N LEU A 220 9.35 0.09 -10.16
CA LEU A 220 7.92 -0.14 -9.93
C LEU A 220 7.12 -0.10 -11.24
N ILE A 221 7.45 0.85 -12.13
CA ILE A 221 6.82 0.96 -13.45
C ILE A 221 7.08 -0.29 -14.31
N ALA A 222 8.29 -0.85 -14.26
CA ALA A 222 8.61 -2.08 -14.98
C ALA A 222 7.75 -3.27 -14.53
N PHE A 223 7.44 -3.34 -13.23
CA PHE A 223 6.56 -4.36 -12.68
C PHE A 223 5.08 -4.14 -13.05
N ASP A 224 4.61 -2.89 -13.05
CA ASP A 224 3.25 -2.58 -13.53
C ASP A 224 3.10 -2.86 -15.02
N MET A 225 4.14 -2.63 -15.82
CA MET A 225 4.17 -3.10 -17.19
C MET A 225 4.05 -4.62 -17.24
N PHE A 226 4.83 -5.36 -16.46
CA PHE A 226 4.75 -6.83 -16.45
C PHE A 226 3.34 -7.36 -16.11
N CYS A 227 2.68 -6.76 -15.12
CA CYS A 227 1.32 -7.14 -14.71
C CYS A 227 0.20 -6.50 -15.56
N ASN A 228 0.55 -5.65 -16.53
CA ASN A 228 -0.38 -4.77 -17.24
C ASN A 228 -1.31 -3.98 -16.30
N ASN A 229 -0.75 -3.46 -15.21
CA ASN A 229 -1.45 -2.62 -14.25
C ASN A 229 -1.52 -1.18 -14.75
N TRP A 230 -2.48 -0.93 -15.63
CA TRP A 230 -2.67 0.36 -16.32
C TRP A 230 -3.22 1.48 -15.41
N ASP A 231 -3.71 1.14 -14.21
CA ASP A 231 -4.31 2.12 -13.30
C ASP A 231 -3.25 3.03 -12.69
N ARG A 232 -2.05 2.52 -12.36
CA ARG A 232 -1.07 3.29 -11.58
C ARG A 232 -0.32 4.35 -12.39
N PHE A 233 0.32 3.96 -13.51
CA PHE A 233 1.17 4.83 -14.32
C PHE A 233 0.71 4.93 -15.78
N PRO A 234 0.70 6.12 -16.40
CA PRO A 234 0.34 6.28 -17.82
C PRO A 234 1.57 6.21 -18.76
N LEU A 235 2.36 5.14 -18.71
CA LEU A 235 3.59 5.02 -19.51
C LEU A 235 3.34 4.53 -20.95
N ILE A 236 2.86 3.29 -21.09
CA ILE A 236 2.51 2.68 -22.40
C ILE A 236 0.99 2.66 -22.64
N TRP A 237 0.22 3.09 -21.65
CA TRP A 237 -1.23 3.17 -21.67
C TRP A 237 -1.69 4.60 -21.98
N GLU A 238 -2.96 4.72 -22.33
CA GLU A 238 -3.63 6.01 -22.54
C GLU A 238 -4.53 6.37 -21.34
N SER A 239 -4.23 5.80 -20.17
CA SER A 239 -4.90 6.12 -18.91
C SER A 239 -4.42 7.46 -18.34
N GLN A 240 -5.15 8.00 -17.37
CA GLN A 240 -4.71 9.17 -16.60
C GLN A 240 -3.78 8.79 -15.43
N GLY A 241 -3.60 7.49 -15.17
CA GLY A 241 -2.92 7.03 -13.97
C GLY A 241 -3.70 7.31 -12.68
N ASN A 242 -3.20 6.72 -11.60
CA ASN A 242 -3.75 6.80 -10.25
C ASN A 242 -2.59 6.61 -9.27
N PHE A 243 -1.86 7.70 -9.05
CA PHE A 243 -0.71 7.69 -8.16
C PHE A 243 -1.09 7.65 -6.67
N SER A 244 -2.38 7.63 -6.32
CA SER A 244 -2.81 7.38 -4.94
C SER A 244 -2.53 5.94 -4.50
N ASN A 245 -2.31 5.03 -5.46
CA ASN A 245 -1.90 3.64 -5.22
C ASN A 245 -0.38 3.48 -4.96
N ILE A 246 0.32 4.59 -4.72
CA ILE A 246 1.72 4.62 -4.31
C ILE A 246 1.81 5.48 -3.06
N LEU A 247 2.31 4.87 -2.00
CA LEU A 247 2.64 5.56 -0.76
C LEU A 247 4.11 5.95 -0.76
N PHE A 248 4.41 7.12 -0.22
CA PHE A 248 5.74 7.72 -0.13
C PHE A 248 6.12 7.92 1.32
N TYR A 249 7.38 7.68 1.64
CA TYR A 249 7.95 7.89 2.98
C TYR A 249 9.14 8.84 2.92
N ASP A 250 9.28 9.67 3.94
CA ASP A 250 10.37 10.66 4.04
C ASP A 250 11.71 9.95 4.22
N GLN A 251 11.70 8.82 4.93
CA GLN A 251 12.83 7.93 5.16
C GLN A 251 12.48 6.51 4.74
N PRO A 252 13.46 5.73 4.26
CA PRO A 252 13.22 4.33 3.99
C PRO A 252 13.00 3.58 5.32
N GLU A 253 12.20 2.54 5.29
CA GLU A 253 11.93 1.70 6.45
C GLU A 253 13.22 0.99 6.91
N ALA A 254 13.37 0.77 8.22
CA ALA A 254 14.57 0.11 8.75
C ALA A 254 14.74 -1.28 8.13
N GLY A 255 15.88 -1.52 7.48
CA GLY A 255 16.15 -2.78 6.78
C GLY A 255 15.54 -2.89 5.38
N GLN A 256 14.72 -1.92 4.95
CA GLN A 256 14.31 -1.77 3.55
C GLN A 256 15.01 -0.55 2.93
N GLU A 257 15.38 -0.64 1.66
CA GLU A 257 16.00 0.49 0.97
C GLU A 257 14.99 1.39 0.24
N TRP A 258 13.70 1.11 0.37
CA TRP A 258 12.64 1.71 -0.44
C TRP A 258 12.00 2.93 0.21
N TYR A 259 11.78 3.97 -0.60
CA TYR A 259 11.02 5.18 -0.21
C TYR A 259 9.53 5.10 -0.57
N PHE A 260 9.12 4.02 -1.21
CA PHE A 260 7.76 3.82 -1.69
C PHE A 260 7.14 2.61 -1.02
N SER A 261 5.81 2.51 -1.05
CA SER A 261 5.09 1.26 -0.85
C SER A 261 3.95 1.18 -1.85
N LEU A 262 3.83 0.03 -2.50
CA LEU A 262 2.79 -0.24 -3.48
C LEU A 262 1.49 -0.60 -2.77
N MET A 263 0.40 -0.03 -3.25
CA MET A 263 -0.95 -0.43 -2.91
C MET A 263 -1.69 -0.88 -4.16
N ASP A 264 -2.76 -1.64 -3.94
CA ASP A 264 -3.76 -1.94 -4.96
C ASP A 264 -3.18 -2.59 -6.22
N SER A 265 -2.10 -3.35 -6.04
CA SER A 265 -1.48 -4.10 -7.12
C SER A 265 -2.43 -5.15 -7.67
N ASN A 266 -2.53 -5.20 -8.99
CA ASN A 266 -3.41 -6.13 -9.69
C ASN A 266 -2.82 -6.51 -11.06
N ILE A 267 -3.33 -7.59 -11.63
CA ILE A 267 -3.00 -8.05 -12.98
C ILE A 267 -4.21 -7.88 -13.89
N THR A 268 -4.01 -7.20 -15.03
CA THR A 268 -5.04 -7.09 -16.07
C THR A 268 -4.57 -7.82 -17.31
N TYR A 269 -4.96 -9.08 -17.50
CA TYR A 269 -4.54 -9.81 -18.68
C TYR A 269 -5.28 -9.35 -19.95
N ILE A 270 -4.63 -9.52 -21.10
CA ILE A 270 -5.27 -9.39 -22.41
C ILE A 270 -5.25 -10.76 -23.08
N ASN A 271 -6.41 -11.40 -23.21
CA ASN A 271 -6.48 -12.72 -23.83
C ASN A 271 -6.28 -12.60 -25.35
N ASN A 272 -5.19 -13.19 -25.84
CA ASN A 272 -4.87 -13.18 -27.26
C ASN A 272 -5.92 -13.92 -28.12
N SER A 273 -6.62 -14.91 -27.58
CA SER A 273 -7.62 -15.68 -28.34
C SER A 273 -8.93 -14.91 -28.54
N SER A 274 -9.33 -14.08 -27.57
CA SER A 274 -10.57 -13.29 -27.65
C SER A 274 -10.35 -11.83 -28.06
N PHE A 275 -9.13 -11.29 -27.88
CA PHE A 275 -8.81 -9.91 -28.20
C PHE A 275 -7.40 -9.73 -28.80
N THR A 276 -7.14 -10.45 -29.89
CA THR A 276 -5.84 -10.48 -30.60
C THR A 276 -5.30 -9.09 -30.94
N VAL A 277 -6.15 -8.18 -31.43
CA VAL A 277 -5.72 -6.83 -31.83
C VAL A 277 -5.21 -6.03 -30.64
N GLY A 278 -5.92 -6.08 -29.50
CA GLY A 278 -5.49 -5.42 -28.28
C GLY A 278 -4.21 -6.02 -27.71
N HIS A 279 -4.12 -7.36 -27.73
CA HIS A 279 -2.94 -8.09 -27.30
C HIS A 279 -1.71 -7.69 -28.10
N HIS A 280 -1.76 -7.77 -29.44
CA HIS A 280 -0.67 -7.36 -30.31
C HIS A 280 -0.30 -5.89 -30.15
N ARG A 281 -1.30 -5.00 -30.02
CA ARG A 281 -1.06 -3.57 -29.79
C ARG A 281 -0.26 -3.36 -28.50
N TYR A 282 -0.61 -4.06 -27.43
CA TYR A 282 0.09 -3.96 -26.16
C TYR A 282 1.52 -4.50 -26.24
N ILE A 283 1.72 -5.71 -26.77
CA ILE A 283 3.05 -6.30 -26.96
C ILE A 283 3.94 -5.41 -27.83
N ASN A 284 3.40 -4.82 -28.91
CA ASN A 284 4.16 -3.92 -29.78
C ASN A 284 4.57 -2.62 -29.07
N ARG A 285 3.75 -2.11 -28.14
CA ARG A 285 4.11 -0.94 -27.32
C ARG A 285 5.27 -1.26 -26.37
N ILE A 286 5.25 -2.44 -25.73
CA ILE A 286 6.36 -2.92 -24.90
C ILE A 286 7.63 -3.04 -25.74
N LYS A 287 7.58 -3.75 -26.87
CA LYS A 287 8.73 -3.93 -27.77
C LYS A 287 9.32 -2.60 -28.23
N SER A 288 8.47 -1.66 -28.63
CA SER A 288 8.90 -0.32 -29.07
C SER A 288 9.58 0.47 -27.96
N LEU A 289 9.05 0.40 -26.74
CA LEU A 289 9.68 1.03 -25.58
C LEU A 289 11.04 0.37 -25.28
N PHE A 290 11.10 -0.97 -25.24
CA PHE A 290 12.33 -1.70 -24.94
C PHE A 290 13.42 -1.42 -25.95
N PHE A 291 13.10 -1.48 -27.23
CA PHE A 291 14.03 -1.10 -28.28
C PHE A 291 14.60 0.31 -28.05
N SER A 292 13.77 1.26 -27.64
CA SER A 292 14.20 2.63 -27.37
C SER A 292 15.09 2.73 -26.12
N LEU A 293 14.70 2.08 -25.02
CA LEU A 293 15.43 2.06 -23.75
C LEU A 293 16.84 1.46 -23.91
N TYR A 294 16.95 0.34 -24.61
CA TYR A 294 18.23 -0.38 -24.73
C TYR A 294 19.10 0.12 -25.88
N SER A 295 18.53 0.68 -26.94
CA SER A 295 19.34 1.22 -28.05
C SER A 295 19.98 2.56 -27.70
N ASN A 296 19.30 3.38 -26.89
CA ASN A 296 19.78 4.72 -26.53
C ASN A 296 19.46 5.04 -25.06
N PRO A 297 20.07 4.33 -24.09
CA PRO A 297 19.72 4.47 -22.66
C PRO A 297 19.96 5.88 -22.09
N ASN A 298 20.87 6.63 -22.71
CA ASN A 298 21.19 8.01 -22.33
C ASN A 298 20.25 9.06 -22.94
N ILE A 299 19.25 8.66 -23.72
CA ILE A 299 18.28 9.56 -24.35
C ILE A 299 16.89 9.26 -23.80
N GLU A 300 16.17 10.30 -23.39
CA GLU A 300 14.81 10.15 -22.86
C GLU A 300 13.87 9.69 -24.00
N THR A 301 13.33 8.49 -23.84
CA THR A 301 12.29 7.90 -24.68
C THR A 301 11.02 8.74 -24.61
N ARG A 302 10.26 8.71 -25.72
CA ARG A 302 9.00 9.44 -25.84
C ARG A 302 8.00 9.06 -24.73
N GLN A 303 7.96 7.79 -24.33
CA GLN A 303 7.04 7.28 -23.32
C GLN A 303 7.38 7.85 -21.94
N VAL A 304 8.65 7.83 -21.54
CA VAL A 304 9.07 8.40 -20.24
C VAL A 304 8.87 9.91 -20.22
N ARG A 305 9.16 10.60 -21.32
CA ARG A 305 8.84 12.02 -21.46
C ARG A 305 7.34 12.29 -21.26
N ARG A 306 6.47 11.51 -21.90
CA ARG A 306 5.00 11.63 -21.74
C ARG A 306 4.55 11.38 -20.31
N LEU A 307 5.10 10.37 -19.63
CA LEU A 307 4.82 10.10 -18.22
C LEU A 307 5.19 11.32 -17.36
N ARG A 308 6.38 11.88 -17.58
CA ARG A 308 6.87 13.07 -16.87
C ARG A 308 6.02 14.31 -17.13
N GLU A 309 5.69 14.59 -18.38
CA GLU A 309 4.79 15.68 -18.77
C GLU A 309 3.41 15.51 -18.13
N HIS A 310 2.91 14.27 -18.07
CA HIS A 310 1.65 13.93 -17.43
C HIS A 310 1.69 14.19 -15.92
N MET A 311 2.74 13.73 -15.23
CA MET A 311 2.96 14.00 -13.81
C MET A 311 3.03 15.50 -13.51
N SER A 312 3.73 16.26 -14.35
CA SER A 312 3.80 17.71 -14.23
C SER A 312 2.45 18.38 -14.43
N LYS A 313 1.69 17.97 -15.44
CA LYS A 313 0.41 18.59 -15.78
C LYS A 313 -0.69 18.28 -14.77
N HIS A 314 -0.83 17.02 -14.38
CA HIS A 314 -1.98 16.56 -13.59
C HIS A 314 -1.72 16.55 -12.08
N TYR A 315 -0.46 16.38 -11.67
CA TYR A 315 -0.09 16.24 -10.26
C TYR A 315 0.82 17.37 -9.77
N LYS A 316 1.11 18.37 -10.62
CA LYS A 316 2.01 19.50 -10.33
C LYS A 316 3.42 19.03 -9.94
N VAL A 317 3.82 17.88 -10.47
CA VAL A 317 5.09 17.22 -10.21
C VAL A 317 6.08 17.52 -11.33
N ASN A 318 6.88 18.57 -11.16
CA ASN A 318 7.87 18.91 -12.17
C ASN A 318 9.11 18.02 -12.02
N ILE A 319 9.20 16.98 -12.86
CA ILE A 319 10.39 16.12 -12.97
C ILE A 319 11.33 16.76 -14.01
N PRO A 320 12.61 17.00 -13.68
CA PRO A 320 13.60 17.46 -14.65
C PRO A 320 13.84 16.44 -15.77
N GLU A 321 14.27 16.88 -16.95
CA GLU A 321 14.60 15.98 -18.07
C GLU A 321 15.72 14.98 -17.72
N SER A 322 16.73 15.42 -16.96
CA SER A 322 17.80 14.54 -16.46
C SER A 322 17.26 13.41 -15.59
N SER A 323 16.21 13.65 -14.81
CA SER A 323 15.54 12.63 -14.01
C SER A 323 14.70 11.66 -14.84
N GLY A 324 14.29 12.04 -16.05
CA GLY A 324 13.71 11.13 -17.04
C GLY A 324 14.65 9.98 -17.41
N ILE A 325 15.95 10.28 -17.55
CA ILE A 325 16.97 9.25 -17.79
C ILE A 325 17.11 8.31 -16.60
N LEU A 326 17.06 8.83 -15.36
CA LEU A 326 17.12 8.01 -14.15
C LEU A 326 15.90 7.08 -14.00
N LEU A 327 14.70 7.56 -14.38
CA LEU A 327 13.50 6.72 -14.46
C LEU A 327 13.70 5.57 -15.45
N GLN A 328 14.31 5.82 -16.60
CA GLN A 328 14.61 4.78 -17.60
C GLN A 328 15.59 3.74 -17.07
N TYR A 329 16.67 4.18 -16.42
CA TYR A 329 17.58 3.26 -15.77
C TYR A 329 16.89 2.43 -14.69
N GLY A 330 15.97 3.03 -13.95
CA GLY A 330 15.08 2.31 -13.05
C GLY A 330 14.23 1.25 -13.75
N ILE A 331 13.60 1.58 -14.89
CA ILE A 331 12.79 0.64 -15.68
C ILE A 331 13.65 -0.54 -16.15
N ILE A 332 14.83 -0.27 -16.71
CA ILE A 332 15.78 -1.31 -17.15
C ILE A 332 16.17 -2.21 -15.97
N GLN A 333 16.53 -1.63 -14.82
CA GLN A 333 16.84 -2.41 -13.62
C GLN A 333 15.65 -3.25 -13.12
N GLY A 334 14.43 -2.73 -13.25
CA GLY A 334 13.22 -3.47 -12.89
C GLY A 334 12.99 -4.67 -13.81
N ILE A 335 13.20 -4.49 -15.12
CA ILE A 335 13.15 -5.58 -16.12
C ILE A 335 14.18 -6.66 -15.77
N GLN A 336 15.43 -6.26 -15.51
CA GLN A 336 16.50 -7.18 -15.10
C GLN A 336 16.13 -7.96 -13.84
N ARG A 337 15.59 -7.26 -12.84
CA ARG A 337 15.14 -7.89 -11.61
C ARG A 337 14.05 -8.93 -11.88
N ILE A 338 13.10 -8.64 -12.76
CA ILE A 338 12.03 -9.57 -13.14
C ILE A 338 12.60 -10.81 -13.84
N VAL A 339 13.44 -10.63 -14.87
CA VAL A 339 14.06 -11.75 -15.62
C VAL A 339 14.92 -12.62 -14.71
N ASN A 340 15.69 -12.02 -13.81
CA ASN A 340 16.62 -12.76 -12.94
C ASN A 340 15.94 -13.53 -11.81
N ASN A 341 14.73 -13.14 -11.39
CA ASN A 341 14.08 -13.70 -10.20
C ASN A 341 12.75 -14.42 -10.50
N LEU A 342 12.13 -14.18 -11.65
CA LEU A 342 10.94 -14.90 -12.08
C LEU A 342 11.30 -15.88 -13.19
N THR A 343 10.54 -16.97 -13.26
CA THR A 343 10.59 -17.95 -14.35
C THR A 343 9.16 -18.40 -14.64
N SER A 344 8.94 -19.02 -15.79
CA SER A 344 7.62 -19.58 -16.13
C SER A 344 7.13 -20.60 -15.10
N ASN A 345 8.06 -21.32 -14.46
CA ASN A 345 7.75 -22.25 -13.37
C ASN A 345 7.32 -21.51 -12.10
N ILE A 346 8.04 -20.45 -11.68
CA ILE A 346 7.67 -19.64 -10.52
C ILE A 346 6.26 -19.03 -10.70
N LEU A 347 5.94 -18.54 -11.89
CA LEU A 347 4.61 -17.99 -12.19
C LEU A 347 3.51 -19.07 -12.06
N LYS A 348 3.77 -20.27 -12.58
CA LYS A 348 2.85 -21.42 -12.49
C LYS A 348 2.67 -21.90 -11.05
N GLU A 349 3.76 -22.11 -10.33
CA GLU A 349 3.76 -22.55 -8.92
C GLU A 349 3.08 -21.52 -8.03
N THR A 350 3.31 -20.23 -8.26
CA THR A 350 2.63 -19.16 -7.54
C THR A 350 1.12 -19.22 -7.76
N LYS A 351 0.67 -19.44 -9.00
CA LYS A 351 -0.76 -19.56 -9.31
C LYS A 351 -1.38 -20.76 -8.60
N GLU A 352 -0.74 -21.92 -8.63
CA GLU A 352 -1.24 -23.13 -7.94
C GLU A 352 -1.22 -22.95 -6.42
N LYS A 353 -0.19 -22.30 -5.86
CA LYS A 353 -0.14 -21.94 -4.45
C LYS A 353 -1.34 -21.09 -4.06
N VAL A 354 -1.61 -20.00 -4.77
CA VAL A 354 -2.73 -19.09 -4.49
C VAL A 354 -4.08 -19.80 -4.66
N LYS A 355 -4.22 -20.64 -5.69
CA LYS A 355 -5.41 -21.48 -5.89
C LYS A 355 -5.67 -22.40 -4.68
N SER A 356 -4.63 -22.93 -4.05
CA SER A 356 -4.74 -23.80 -2.87
C SER A 356 -4.94 -23.06 -1.53
N MET A 357 -4.85 -21.71 -1.49
CA MET A 357 -4.95 -20.95 -0.24
C MET A 357 -6.36 -20.95 0.39
N VAL A 358 -7.39 -21.16 -0.43
CA VAL A 358 -8.80 -21.14 -0.01
C VAL A 358 -9.31 -22.56 0.07
N LYS A 359 -9.96 -22.91 1.19
CA LYS A 359 -10.52 -24.25 1.43
C LYS A 359 -11.99 -24.30 1.06
N TYR A 360 -12.71 -23.22 1.32
CA TYR A 360 -14.13 -23.09 1.11
C TYR A 360 -14.41 -22.10 -0.01
N GLU A 361 -14.98 -22.59 -1.10
CA GLU A 361 -15.39 -21.76 -2.21
C GLU A 361 -16.90 -21.70 -2.31
N ASN A 362 -17.45 -20.48 -2.24
CA ASN A 362 -18.85 -20.22 -2.57
C ASN A 362 -18.93 -19.47 -3.92
N GLU A 363 -19.90 -19.87 -4.76
CA GLU A 363 -20.21 -19.28 -6.07
C GLU A 363 -19.07 -19.25 -7.12
N ASN A 364 -18.05 -20.10 -6.97
CA ASN A 364 -16.86 -20.13 -7.84
C ASN A 364 -16.13 -18.77 -7.92
N ILE A 365 -16.24 -17.93 -6.88
CA ILE A 365 -15.69 -16.58 -6.88
C ILE A 365 -14.16 -16.61 -6.94
N TRP A 366 -13.53 -17.46 -6.13
CA TRP A 366 -12.07 -17.53 -6.04
C TRP A 366 -11.49 -18.10 -7.33
N LYS A 367 -12.07 -19.20 -7.82
CA LYS A 367 -11.79 -19.83 -9.10
C LYS A 367 -11.87 -18.83 -10.25
N LYS A 368 -12.93 -18.01 -10.35
CA LYS A 368 -13.01 -16.96 -11.36
C LYS A 368 -11.85 -15.97 -11.26
N GLY A 369 -11.45 -15.61 -10.05
CA GLY A 369 -10.24 -14.79 -9.81
C GLY A 369 -8.96 -15.47 -10.26
N ILE A 370 -8.78 -16.76 -9.95
CA ILE A 370 -7.65 -17.60 -10.38
C ILE A 370 -7.62 -17.76 -11.90
N ASP A 371 -8.77 -17.98 -12.54
CA ASP A 371 -8.90 -18.06 -13.99
C ASP A 371 -8.55 -16.73 -14.66
N GLY A 372 -8.82 -15.61 -13.97
CA GLY A 372 -8.37 -14.27 -14.33
C GLY A 372 -6.85 -14.05 -14.23
N ILE A 373 -6.08 -14.99 -13.68
CA ILE A 373 -4.61 -14.98 -13.73
C ILE A 373 -4.18 -15.74 -14.99
N TYR A 374 -4.15 -15.06 -16.12
CA TYR A 374 -3.88 -15.70 -17.42
C TYR A 374 -2.38 -15.80 -17.69
N LEU A 375 -1.79 -16.96 -17.35
CA LEU A 375 -0.35 -17.20 -17.48
C LEU A 375 0.20 -17.05 -18.90
N PRO A 376 -0.48 -17.46 -19.99
CA PRO A 376 0.06 -17.27 -21.33
C PRO A 376 0.39 -15.81 -21.66
N PHE A 377 -0.41 -14.85 -21.17
CA PHE A 377 -0.11 -13.43 -21.32
C PHE A 377 1.14 -13.00 -20.56
N LEU A 378 1.32 -13.49 -19.33
CA LEU A 378 2.54 -13.21 -18.56
C LEU A 378 3.78 -13.84 -19.21
N TYR A 379 3.66 -15.04 -19.78
CA TYR A 379 4.73 -15.68 -20.52
C TYR A 379 5.11 -14.88 -21.76
N ASP A 380 4.12 -14.44 -22.55
CA ASP A 380 4.38 -13.59 -23.72
C ASP A 380 5.12 -12.30 -23.36
N ILE A 381 4.82 -11.68 -22.21
CA ILE A 381 5.56 -10.51 -21.72
C ILE A 381 6.96 -10.89 -21.23
N PHE A 382 7.06 -11.94 -20.41
CA PHE A 382 8.32 -12.41 -19.84
C PHE A 382 9.33 -12.75 -20.93
N ASP A 383 8.90 -13.46 -21.98
CA ASP A 383 9.72 -13.80 -23.14
C ASP A 383 10.27 -12.54 -23.83
N LYS A 384 9.54 -11.42 -23.80
CA LYS A 384 10.04 -10.12 -24.31
C LYS A 384 10.98 -9.41 -23.35
N TYR A 385 10.88 -9.65 -22.05
CA TYR A 385 11.87 -9.14 -21.11
C TYR A 385 13.19 -9.91 -21.31
N ASP A 386 13.13 -11.23 -21.41
CA ASP A 386 14.30 -12.11 -21.57
C ASP A 386 15.02 -11.91 -22.92
N GLU A 387 14.27 -11.86 -24.03
CA GLU A 387 14.81 -11.62 -25.38
C GLU A 387 15.69 -10.37 -25.44
N PHE A 388 15.25 -9.27 -24.79
CA PHE A 388 15.98 -8.02 -24.80
C PHE A 388 17.20 -8.05 -23.87
N GLU A 389 17.13 -8.65 -22.68
CA GLU A 389 18.27 -8.76 -21.78
C GLU A 389 19.41 -9.59 -22.40
N LEU A 390 19.10 -10.75 -22.97
CA LEU A 390 20.08 -11.59 -23.65
C LEU A 390 20.77 -10.85 -24.80
N SER A 391 20.03 -10.03 -25.56
CA SER A 391 20.60 -9.24 -26.64
C SER A 391 21.66 -8.23 -26.17
N GLN A 392 21.51 -7.67 -24.97
CA GLN A 392 22.45 -6.69 -24.41
C GLN A 392 23.72 -7.35 -23.87
N ILE A 393 23.57 -8.48 -23.21
CA ILE A 393 24.70 -9.28 -22.73
C ILE A 393 25.63 -9.61 -23.90
N ASN A 394 25.06 -10.09 -25.01
CA ASN A 394 25.83 -10.42 -26.21
C ASN A 394 26.55 -9.20 -26.82
N LYS A 395 25.92 -8.02 -26.85
CA LYS A 395 26.57 -6.79 -27.33
C LYS A 395 27.74 -6.34 -26.46
N LYS A 396 27.66 -6.54 -25.14
CA LYS A 396 28.75 -6.20 -24.22
C LYS A 396 29.98 -7.09 -24.43
N TYR A 397 29.76 -8.37 -24.74
CA TYR A 397 30.84 -9.32 -24.99
C TYR A 397 31.44 -9.27 -26.39
N LEU A 398 30.73 -8.70 -27.39
CA LEU A 398 31.25 -8.53 -28.75
C LEU A 398 32.09 -7.25 -28.94
N ASN A 399 32.13 -6.36 -27.94
CA ASN A 399 32.93 -5.13 -27.94
C ASN A 399 34.18 -5.25 -27.05
N ILE A 400 34.60 -6.47 -26.72
CA ILE A 400 35.89 -6.84 -26.09
C ILE A 400 36.61 -7.74 -27.10
#